data_AF-A0A2K8ZAH9-F1
#
_entry.id   AF-A0A2K8ZAH9-F1
#
_cell.length_a   1.000
_cell.length_b   1.000
_cell.length_c   1.000
_cell.angle_alpha   90.00
_cell.angle_beta   90.00
_cell.angle_gamma   90.00
#
_symmetry.space_group_name_H-M   'P 1'
#
loop_
_entity.id
_entity.type
_entity.pdbx_description
1 polymer ?
#
loop_
_entity_poly.entity_id
_entity_poly.type
_entity_poly.pdbx_seq_one_letter_code
_entity_poly.pdbx_strand_id
1 'polypeptide(L)' 'MLNTRKGVWNRGPFLHDGSLASLEDVLDVPRLRDDYIPTGFKRVDVRTQAVKGHEFGLDLNGTD' A
#
# COMPACT_ATOMS: atom_id res chain seq x y z
N MET A 1 11.56 -5.35 20.55
CA MET A 1 10.48 -4.33 20.48
C MET A 1 9.52 -4.80 19.38
N LEU A 2 8.42 -5.46 19.74
CA LEU A 2 7.52 -6.12 18.77
C LEU A 2 6.45 -5.13 18.28
N ASN A 3 6.49 -4.80 16.99
CA ASN A 3 5.50 -3.94 16.34
C ASN A 3 4.15 -4.66 16.23
N THR A 4 3.28 -4.45 17.22
CA THR A 4 1.90 -4.97 17.19
C THR A 4 1.07 -4.16 16.19
N ARG A 5 0.54 -4.79 15.13
CA ARG A 5 -0.28 -4.15 14.09
C ARG A 5 -1.75 -3.98 14.54
N LYS A 6 -1.98 -3.49 15.76
CA LYS A 6 -3.34 -3.21 16.26
C LYS A 6 -3.85 -1.90 15.66
N GLY A 7 -4.97 -1.97 14.94
CA GLY A 7 -5.70 -0.79 14.46
C GLY A 7 -5.56 -0.45 12.97
N VAL A 8 -4.93 -1.30 12.16
CA VAL A 8 -4.88 -1.11 10.69
C VAL A 8 -6.27 -1.14 10.06
N TRP A 9 -7.21 -1.86 10.67
CA TRP A 9 -8.60 -2.01 10.22
C TRP A 9 -9.42 -0.71 10.28
N ASN A 10 -8.99 0.29 11.07
CA ASN A 10 -9.75 1.52 11.35
C ASN A 10 -9.08 2.80 10.81
N ARG A 11 -8.11 2.69 9.89
CA ARG A 11 -7.31 3.83 9.39
C ARG A 11 -7.12 3.81 7.86
N GLY A 12 -8.18 4.05 7.11
CA GLY A 12 -8.06 4.40 5.67
C GLY A 12 -7.83 5.90 5.47
N PRO A 13 -7.44 6.37 4.27
CA PRO A 13 -6.82 5.64 3.16
C PRO A 13 -5.43 5.07 3.53
N PHE A 14 -5.01 4.03 2.83
CA PHE A 14 -3.77 3.30 3.10
C PHE A 14 -2.60 3.78 2.24
N LEU A 15 -1.38 3.54 2.75
CA LEU A 15 -0.09 4.07 2.25
C LEU A 15 0.06 5.58 2.48
N HIS A 16 1.30 6.08 2.34
CA HIS A 16 1.61 7.49 2.60
C HIS A 16 0.92 8.45 1.62
N ASP A 17 0.60 7.98 0.43
CA ASP A 17 -0.07 8.71 -0.65
C ASP A 17 -1.59 8.51 -0.66
N GLY A 18 -2.11 7.62 0.18
CA GLY A 18 -3.55 7.37 0.32
C GLY A 18 -4.22 6.80 -0.93
N SER A 19 -3.47 6.11 -1.79
CA SER A 19 -3.94 5.63 -3.10
C SER A 19 -4.87 4.42 -3.03
N LEU A 20 -4.97 3.76 -1.87
CA LEU A 20 -5.81 2.58 -1.66
C LEU A 20 -6.84 2.86 -0.57
N ALA A 21 -8.12 2.66 -0.87
CA ALA A 21 -9.22 2.98 0.04
C ALA A 21 -9.46 1.90 1.10
N SER A 22 -9.07 0.66 0.82
CA SER A 22 -9.32 -0.50 1.67
C SER A 22 -8.05 -1.31 1.97
N LEU A 23 -8.09 -2.16 2.99
CA LEU A 23 -6.97 -3.04 3.31
C LEU A 23 -6.85 -4.18 2.28
N GLU A 24 -7.99 -4.61 1.75
CA GLU A 24 -8.09 -5.61 0.69
C GLU A 24 -7.31 -5.15 -0.54
N ASP A 25 -7.45 -3.88 -0.93
CA ASP A 25 -6.69 -3.28 -2.02
C ASP A 25 -5.17 -3.28 -1.76
N VAL A 26 -4.73 -3.23 -0.49
CA VAL A 26 -3.30 -3.29 -0.11
C VAL A 26 -2.76 -4.72 -0.25
N LEU A 27 -3.59 -5.72 -0.04
CA LEU A 27 -3.21 -7.13 -0.13
C LEU A 27 -3.39 -7.71 -1.54
N ASP A 28 -4.11 -6.99 -2.42
CA ASP A 28 -4.39 -7.44 -3.77
C ASP A 28 -3.19 -7.28 -4.72
N VAL A 29 -2.74 -8.37 -5.34
CA VAL A 29 -1.56 -8.40 -6.24
C VAL A 29 -1.71 -7.54 -7.51
N PRO A 30 -2.88 -7.46 -8.17
CA PRO A 30 -3.13 -6.56 -9.30
C PRO A 30 -2.75 -5.11 -9.05
N ARG A 31 -2.74 -4.63 -7.79
CA ARG A 31 -2.28 -3.26 -7.46
C ARG A 31 -0.88 -2.95 -7.97
N LEU A 32 -0.05 -3.96 -8.19
CA LEU A 32 1.34 -3.82 -8.63
C LEU A 32 1.49 -3.60 -10.14
N ARG A 33 0.40 -3.71 -10.91
CA ARG A 33 0.41 -3.61 -12.37
C ARG A 33 0.16 -2.17 -12.82
N ASP A 34 0.76 -1.78 -13.95
CA ASP A 34 0.63 -0.41 -14.47
C ASP A 34 -0.78 -0.08 -14.99
N ASP A 35 -1.58 -1.11 -15.26
CA ASP A 35 -2.99 -1.01 -15.67
C ASP A 35 -3.96 -0.90 -14.47
N TYR A 36 -3.46 -0.90 -13.24
CA TYR A 36 -4.30 -0.79 -12.05
C TYR A 36 -4.94 0.58 -11.90
N ILE A 37 -6.22 0.62 -11.50
CA ILE A 37 -6.96 1.84 -11.19
C ILE A 37 -7.00 2.00 -9.67
N PRO A 38 -6.31 3.01 -9.09
CA PRO A 38 -6.34 3.25 -7.64
C PRO A 38 -7.76 3.49 -7.13
N THR A 39 -8.08 2.90 -5.98
CA THR A 39 -9.39 3.03 -5.33
C THR A 39 -9.48 4.25 -4.41
N GLY A 40 -8.33 4.79 -3.98
CA GLY A 40 -8.21 6.00 -3.15
C GLY A 40 -7.79 7.24 -3.94
N PHE A 41 -6.85 8.01 -3.39
CA PHE A 41 -6.32 9.20 -4.04
C PHE A 41 -5.63 8.88 -5.37
N LYS A 42 -5.83 9.75 -6.36
CA LYS A 42 -5.31 9.61 -7.70
C LYS A 42 -4.92 10.98 -8.24
N ARG A 43 -3.74 11.05 -8.87
CA ARG A 43 -3.25 12.30 -9.48
C ARG A 43 -4.18 12.73 -10.62
N VAL A 44 -4.29 14.04 -10.81
CA VAL A 44 -5.03 14.63 -11.93
C VAL A 44 -4.47 14.08 -13.24
N ASP A 45 -5.36 13.74 -14.18
CA ASP A 45 -5.08 13.18 -15.52
C ASP A 45 -4.42 11.79 -15.60
N VAL A 46 -3.99 11.20 -14.48
CA VAL A 46 -3.52 9.81 -14.46
C VAL A 46 -4.73 8.90 -14.35
N ARG A 47 -4.95 7.95 -15.27
CA ARG A 47 -6.07 7.00 -15.19
C ARG A 47 -5.71 5.65 -14.55
N THR A 48 -4.50 5.18 -14.75
CA THR A 48 -3.98 3.94 -14.17
C THR A 48 -2.58 4.20 -13.63
N GLN A 49 -2.21 3.53 -12.54
CA GLN A 49 -0.86 3.52 -12.01
C GLN A 49 -0.68 2.31 -11.10
N ALA A 50 0.50 1.69 -11.15
CA ALA A 50 0.91 0.70 -10.17
C ALA A 50 1.07 1.38 -8.79
N VAL A 51 0.54 0.75 -7.76
CA VAL A 51 0.67 1.14 -6.37
C VAL A 51 1.54 0.12 -5.66
N LYS A 52 2.87 0.25 -5.77
CA LYS A 52 3.83 -0.72 -5.23
C LYS A 52 4.03 -0.60 -3.72
N GLY A 53 3.97 0.62 -3.18
CA GLY A 53 4.42 0.96 -1.83
C GLY A 53 5.92 1.29 -1.80
N HIS A 54 6.53 1.36 -0.62
CA HIS A 54 7.99 1.42 -0.51
C HIS A 54 8.59 0.03 -0.64
N GLU A 55 9.59 -0.12 -1.51
CA GLU A 55 10.38 -1.35 -1.62
C GLU A 55 11.38 -1.50 -0.46
N PHE A 56 11.59 -0.43 0.31
CA PHE A 56 12.50 -0.40 1.45
C PHE A 56 11.74 -0.71 2.75
N GLY A 57 12.11 -1.83 3.36
CA GLY A 57 11.72 -2.27 4.70
C GLY A 57 12.96 -2.77 5.45
N LEU A 58 12.81 -3.00 6.76
CA LEU A 58 13.87 -3.51 7.64
C LEU A 58 14.58 -4.71 6.99
N ASP A 59 15.84 -4.52 6.63
CA ASP A 59 16.70 -5.55 6.06
C ASP A 59 17.13 -6.48 7.20
N LEU A 60 16.32 -7.50 7.46
CA LEU A 60 16.57 -8.48 8.50
C LEU A 60 17.63 -9.45 8.00
N ASN A 61 18.88 -9.19 8.38
CA ASN A 61 19.94 -10.17 8.27
C ASN A 61 19.59 -11.37 9.16
N GLY A 62 19.90 -12.59 8.73
CA GLY A 62 19.52 -13.85 9.40
C GLY A 62 20.10 -14.09 10.81
N THR A 63 20.60 -13.04 11.46
CA THR A 63 21.12 -13.02 12.82
C THR A 63 20.33 -12.10 13.76
N ASP A 64 19.17 -11.58 13.35
CA ASP A 64 18.21 -10.95 14.28
C ASP A 64 17.35 -11.98 15.01
#